data_AF-A0AAW5MD32-F1
#
_entry.id   AF-A0AAW5MD32-F1
#
_cell.length_a   1.000
_cell.length_b   1.000
_cell.length_c   1.000
_cell.angle_alpha   90.00
_cell.angle_beta   90.00
_cell.angle_gamma   90.00
#
_symmetry.space_group_name_H-M   'P 1'
#
loop_
_entity.id
_entity.type
_entity.pdbx_description
1 polymer ?
#
loop_
_entity_poly.entity_id
_entity_poly.type
_entity_poly.pdbx_seq_one_letter_code
_entity_poly.pdbx_strand_id
1 'polypeptide(L)'
;MATGKATIPQEYRNSPGDCLAVVMQAVQWGMNPFAVAQKTHFVSGKIGYEAQLVNAVITALAPTKDRLHFEWFGDWSKVIGKFDIKKNQDGKEYRQPGWSLKDEEGLGIKVWATIKGEDEPRMLELFLAQARTRNSTLWADDPRQQLAYLATKRWARLYCPDVIMGVYTPDEFEGERVERDVTPPSSGSRALDAMRSQRPAIEAEPHQPADTGGHANHAGAYADHLSAIDSADNMDYLREVFASAWKWAESSGIEDYKIGVKELYEERKKSLAE
;
A
#
# COMPACT_ATOMS: atom_id res chain seq x y z
N MET A 1 6.05 -3.26 24.18
CA MET A 1 5.13 -3.72 23.12
C MET A 1 5.94 -3.98 21.85
N ALA A 2 5.65 -5.06 21.10
CA ALA A 2 6.27 -5.48 19.83
C ALA A 2 7.74 -5.03 19.55
N THR A 3 8.71 -5.58 20.28
CA THR A 3 10.15 -5.23 20.15
C THR A 3 10.98 -6.24 19.35
N GLY A 4 10.37 -7.35 18.90
CA GLY A 4 11.07 -8.44 18.21
C GLY A 4 11.64 -7.99 16.86
N LYS A 5 12.97 -7.98 16.71
CA LYS A 5 13.63 -7.48 15.49
C LYS A 5 13.63 -8.48 14.33
N ALA A 6 13.61 -9.78 14.62
CA ALA A 6 13.69 -10.83 13.60
C ALA A 6 12.31 -11.27 13.09
N THR A 7 11.28 -11.21 13.93
CA THR A 7 9.96 -11.80 13.67
C THR A 7 8.86 -10.79 13.40
N ILE A 8 9.06 -9.52 13.78
CA ILE A 8 8.07 -8.45 13.59
C ILE A 8 8.63 -7.44 12.58
N PRO A 9 7.91 -7.19 11.46
CA PRO A 9 8.28 -6.15 10.50
C PRO A 9 8.41 -4.79 11.19
N GLN A 10 9.22 -3.90 10.61
CA GLN A 10 9.60 -2.66 11.25
C GLN A 10 8.40 -1.75 11.52
N GLU A 11 7.43 -1.75 10.62
CA GLU A 11 6.22 -0.94 10.60
C GLU A 11 5.28 -1.27 11.76
N TYR A 12 5.28 -2.51 12.25
CA TYR A 12 4.48 -2.91 13.41
C TYR A 12 5.15 -2.58 14.75
N ARG A 13 6.45 -2.27 14.77
CA ARG A 13 7.18 -2.03 16.03
C ARG A 13 6.71 -0.72 16.64
N ASN A 14 6.44 -0.75 17.94
CA ASN A 14 5.85 0.37 18.67
C ASN A 14 4.49 0.84 18.13
N SER A 15 3.80 0.05 17.29
CA SER A 15 2.41 0.27 16.89
C SER A 15 1.49 -0.83 17.45
N PRO A 16 0.96 -0.66 18.69
CA PRO A 16 0.01 -1.59 19.28
C PRO A 16 -1.26 -1.79 18.44
N GLY A 17 -1.73 -0.73 17.77
CA GLY A 17 -2.94 -0.77 16.94
C GLY A 17 -2.77 -1.67 15.72
N ASP A 18 -1.70 -1.46 14.96
CA ASP A 18 -1.43 -2.28 13.77
C ASP A 18 -1.09 -3.73 14.13
N CYS A 19 -0.37 -3.93 15.25
CA CYS A 19 -0.14 -5.27 15.79
C CYS A 19 -1.45 -5.99 16.11
N LEU A 20 -2.40 -5.31 16.75
CA LEU A 20 -3.69 -5.91 17.06
C LEU A 20 -4.49 -6.19 15.77
N ALA A 21 -4.50 -5.26 14.82
CA ALA A 21 -5.19 -5.41 13.55
C ALA A 21 -4.72 -6.66 12.78
N VAL A 22 -3.40 -6.84 12.62
CA VAL A 22 -2.87 -8.01 11.89
C VAL A 22 -3.09 -9.32 12.65
N VAL A 23 -3.07 -9.30 13.98
CA VAL A 23 -3.39 -10.47 14.81
C VAL A 23 -4.86 -10.86 14.65
N MET A 24 -5.78 -9.90 14.72
CA MET A 24 -7.21 -10.17 14.54
C MET A 24 -7.49 -10.71 13.15
N GLN A 25 -6.85 -10.15 12.11
CA GLN A 25 -6.99 -10.65 10.75
C GLN A 25 -6.46 -12.09 10.61
N ALA A 26 -5.30 -12.39 11.20
CA ALA A 26 -4.72 -13.73 11.19
C ALA A 26 -5.60 -14.76 11.91
N VAL A 27 -6.21 -14.38 13.04
CA VAL A 27 -7.18 -15.21 13.76
C VAL A 27 -8.41 -15.50 12.90
N GLN A 28 -8.95 -14.49 12.21
CA GLN A 28 -10.09 -14.69 11.30
C GLN A 28 -9.75 -15.69 10.17
N TRP A 29 -8.50 -15.69 9.69
CA TRP A 29 -8.05 -16.66 8.69
C TRP A 29 -7.57 -18.00 9.26
N GLY A 30 -7.52 -18.14 10.59
CA GLY A 30 -6.94 -19.32 11.24
C GLY A 30 -5.45 -19.51 10.95
N MET A 31 -4.70 -18.43 10.70
CA MET A 31 -3.29 -18.44 10.32
C MET A 31 -2.38 -17.90 11.42
N ASN A 32 -1.08 -18.23 11.34
CA ASN A 32 -0.09 -17.71 12.27
C ASN A 32 0.10 -16.19 12.08
N PRO A 33 -0.10 -15.36 13.12
CA PRO A 33 -0.03 -13.91 12.99
C PRO A 33 1.36 -13.38 12.60
N PHE A 34 2.44 -14.06 12.97
CA PHE A 34 3.79 -13.67 12.53
C PHE A 34 3.99 -13.91 11.04
N ALA A 35 3.49 -15.03 10.52
CA ALA A 35 3.57 -15.35 9.09
C ALA A 35 2.70 -14.40 8.26
N VAL A 36 1.51 -14.04 8.76
CA VAL A 36 0.65 -13.03 8.14
C VAL A 36 1.33 -11.67 8.13
N ALA A 37 1.86 -11.21 9.26
CA ALA A 37 2.54 -9.91 9.36
C ALA A 37 3.74 -9.81 8.42
N GLN A 38 4.55 -10.88 8.28
CA GLN A 38 5.68 -10.93 7.34
C GLN A 38 5.28 -10.82 5.86
N LYS A 39 3.99 -10.96 5.56
CA LYS A 39 3.42 -10.90 4.21
C LYS A 39 2.52 -9.68 4.03
N THR A 40 2.79 -8.62 4.78
CA THR A 40 2.13 -7.32 4.65
C THR A 40 3.07 -6.25 4.17
N HIS A 41 2.50 -5.20 3.59
CA HIS A 41 3.18 -4.00 3.16
C HIS A 41 2.33 -2.79 3.55
N PHE A 42 2.97 -1.67 3.83
CA PHE A 42 2.28 -0.43 4.18
C PHE A 42 2.38 0.54 3.00
N VAL A 43 1.24 0.97 2.49
CA VAL A 43 1.15 1.98 1.41
C VAL A 43 0.21 3.07 1.89
N SER A 44 0.71 4.30 1.98
CA SER A 44 -0.04 5.47 2.45
C SER A 44 -0.81 5.23 3.76
N GLY A 45 -0.17 4.57 4.73
CA GLY A 45 -0.75 4.28 6.05
C GLY A 45 -1.79 3.14 6.07
N LYS A 46 -2.01 2.45 4.96
CA LYS A 46 -2.92 1.28 4.88
C LYS A 46 -2.12 -0.02 4.84
N ILE A 47 -2.60 -1.03 5.54
CA ILE A 47 -2.04 -2.39 5.51
C ILE A 47 -2.56 -3.08 4.24
N GLY A 48 -1.65 -3.47 3.37
CA GLY A 48 -1.92 -4.40 2.30
C GLY A 48 -1.27 -5.75 2.52
N TYR A 49 -1.78 -6.76 1.83
CA TYR A 49 -1.34 -8.15 1.97
C TYR A 49 -0.79 -8.67 0.65
N GLU A 50 0.35 -9.38 0.71
CA GLU A 50 0.97 -9.96 -0.48
C GLU A 50 0.05 -10.99 -1.14
N ALA A 51 0.09 -11.05 -2.47
CA ALA A 51 -0.76 -11.97 -3.22
C ALA A 51 -0.50 -13.45 -2.88
N GLN A 52 0.71 -13.81 -2.45
CA GLN A 52 1.02 -15.16 -1.98
C GLN A 52 0.20 -15.54 -0.74
N LEU A 53 0.06 -14.62 0.21
CA LEU A 53 -0.75 -14.82 1.41
C LEU A 53 -2.24 -14.89 1.03
N VAL A 54 -2.72 -13.98 0.18
CA VAL A 54 -4.11 -14.00 -0.29
C VAL A 54 -4.45 -15.33 -0.98
N ASN A 55 -3.56 -15.85 -1.82
CA ASN A 55 -3.73 -17.17 -2.44
C ASN A 55 -3.79 -18.30 -1.41
N ALA A 56 -2.96 -18.25 -0.37
CA ALA A 56 -2.99 -19.23 0.72
C ALA A 56 -4.32 -19.19 1.48
N VAL A 57 -4.85 -17.99 1.75
CA VAL A 57 -6.14 -17.77 2.41
C VAL A 57 -7.28 -18.35 1.58
N ILE A 58 -7.33 -18.03 0.28
CA ILE A 58 -8.35 -18.55 -0.64
C ILE A 58 -8.29 -20.08 -0.69
N THR A 59 -7.09 -20.65 -0.81
CA THR A 59 -6.89 -22.10 -0.85
C THR A 59 -7.37 -22.79 0.44
N ALA A 60 -7.24 -22.12 1.59
CA ALA A 60 -7.61 -22.68 2.89
C ALA A 60 -9.11 -22.53 3.21
N LEU A 61 -9.72 -21.40 2.83
CA LEU A 61 -11.03 -20.98 3.34
C LEU A 61 -12.13 -20.95 2.29
N ALA A 62 -11.80 -20.93 0.99
CA ALA A 62 -12.83 -20.92 -0.03
C ALA A 62 -13.71 -22.18 0.07
N PRO A 63 -15.04 -22.06 -0.05
CA PRO A 63 -15.97 -23.19 0.02
C PRO A 63 -15.95 -24.01 -1.28
N THR A 64 -14.76 -24.39 -1.76
CA THR A 64 -14.57 -25.17 -2.99
C THR A 64 -14.39 -26.65 -2.67
N LYS A 65 -14.78 -27.51 -3.61
CA LYS A 65 -14.58 -28.97 -3.54
C LYS A 65 -13.11 -29.33 -3.79
N ASP A 66 -12.45 -28.52 -4.61
CA ASP A 66 -11.08 -28.66 -5.08
C ASP A 66 -10.30 -27.34 -4.92
N ARG A 67 -9.01 -27.37 -5.20
CA ARG A 67 -8.19 -26.15 -5.25
C ARG A 67 -8.43 -25.42 -6.57
N LEU A 68 -8.03 -24.15 -6.63
CA LEU A 68 -8.02 -23.41 -7.89
C LEU A 68 -7.11 -24.11 -8.90
N HIS A 69 -7.66 -24.32 -10.10
CA HIS A 69 -6.96 -24.80 -11.28
C HIS A 69 -6.62 -23.64 -12.19
N PHE A 70 -5.58 -23.83 -12.99
CA PHE A 70 -5.04 -22.80 -13.87
C PHE A 70 -4.70 -23.38 -15.23
N GLU A 71 -5.08 -22.67 -16.29
CA GLU A 71 -4.69 -22.97 -17.66
C GLU A 71 -4.26 -21.68 -18.36
N TRP A 72 -3.00 -21.60 -18.76
CA TRP A 72 -2.48 -20.47 -19.53
C TRP A 72 -2.69 -20.73 -21.02
N PHE A 73 -3.21 -19.73 -21.73
CA PHE A 73 -3.44 -19.78 -23.17
C PHE A 73 -2.76 -18.62 -23.90
N GLY A 74 -2.63 -18.76 -25.21
CA GLY A 74 -1.90 -17.81 -26.07
C GLY A 74 -0.41 -18.12 -26.18
N ASP A 75 0.29 -17.32 -27.00
CA ASP A 75 1.70 -17.54 -27.33
C ASP A 75 2.65 -16.85 -26.33
N TRP A 76 2.87 -17.50 -25.18
CA TRP A 76 3.73 -16.99 -24.10
C TRP A 76 5.20 -16.85 -24.46
N SER A 77 5.66 -17.41 -25.59
CA SER A 77 7.02 -17.17 -26.09
C SER A 77 7.27 -15.69 -26.43
N LYS A 78 6.20 -14.92 -26.66
CA LYS A 78 6.26 -13.49 -26.94
C LYS A 78 6.66 -12.64 -25.74
N VAL A 79 6.47 -13.13 -24.52
CA VAL A 79 6.69 -12.35 -23.28
C VAL A 79 7.68 -13.02 -22.33
N ILE A 80 7.71 -14.35 -22.25
CA ILE A 80 8.59 -15.07 -21.32
C ILE A 80 10.06 -14.81 -21.67
N GLY A 81 10.83 -14.38 -20.66
CA GLY A 81 12.26 -14.12 -20.79
C GLY A 81 12.62 -12.84 -21.55
N LYS A 82 11.64 -12.02 -21.94
CA LYS A 82 11.88 -10.73 -22.59
C LYS A 82 11.81 -9.60 -21.57
N PHE A 83 12.95 -9.13 -21.10
CA PHE A 83 13.00 -8.04 -20.13
C PHE A 83 14.13 -7.07 -20.47
N ASP A 84 13.91 -5.81 -20.12
CA ASP A 84 14.97 -4.81 -20.12
C ASP A 84 15.52 -4.66 -18.71
N ILE A 85 16.82 -4.39 -18.62
CA ILE A 85 17.47 -4.04 -17.36
C ILE A 85 17.52 -2.52 -17.28
N LYS A 86 16.92 -1.96 -16.23
CA LYS A 86 16.97 -0.54 -15.88
C LYS A 86 17.66 -0.34 -14.54
N LYS A 87 18.12 0.89 -14.30
CA LYS A 87 18.68 1.31 -13.01
C LYS A 87 17.69 2.22 -12.30
N ASN A 88 17.48 2.00 -11.01
CA ASN A 88 16.73 2.93 -10.17
C ASN A 88 17.58 4.16 -9.82
N GLN A 89 17.01 5.11 -9.08
CA GLN A 89 17.71 6.33 -8.64
C GLN A 89 18.96 6.03 -7.79
N ASP A 90 18.97 4.89 -7.07
CA ASP A 90 20.12 4.41 -6.29
C ASP A 90 21.18 3.67 -7.13
N GLY A 91 21.00 3.62 -8.45
CA GLY A 91 21.89 2.90 -9.37
C GLY A 91 21.75 1.37 -9.34
N LYS A 92 20.81 0.83 -8.57
CA LYS A 92 20.51 -0.60 -8.49
C LYS A 92 19.75 -1.06 -9.72
N GLU A 93 20.23 -2.14 -10.32
CA GLU A 93 19.61 -2.74 -11.50
C GLU A 93 18.33 -3.51 -11.14
N TYR A 94 17.30 -3.34 -11.95
CA TYR A 94 16.04 -4.08 -11.87
C TYR A 94 15.53 -4.43 -13.27
N ARG A 95 14.77 -5.51 -13.36
CA ARG A 95 14.16 -5.98 -14.60
C ARG A 95 12.76 -5.40 -14.75
N GLN A 96 12.44 -4.97 -15.96
CA GLN A 96 11.10 -4.54 -16.35
C GLN A 96 10.65 -5.31 -17.60
N PRO A 97 9.33 -5.47 -17.83
CA PRO A 97 8.82 -6.07 -19.06
C PRO A 97 9.40 -5.39 -20.31
N GLY A 98 10.06 -6.18 -21.16
CA GLY A 98 10.69 -5.72 -22.41
C GLY A 98 9.83 -5.97 -23.65
N TRP A 99 8.52 -6.14 -23.48
CA TRP A 99 7.54 -6.39 -24.53
C TRP A 99 6.47 -5.29 -24.56
N SER A 100 5.73 -5.21 -25.66
CA SER A 100 4.66 -4.24 -25.87
C SER A 100 3.27 -4.83 -25.64
N LEU A 101 2.24 -4.00 -25.54
CA LEU A 101 0.85 -4.47 -25.45
C LEU A 101 0.42 -5.33 -26.65
N LYS A 102 1.02 -5.13 -27.83
CA LYS A 102 0.76 -5.96 -29.01
C LYS A 102 1.27 -7.38 -28.83
N ASP A 103 2.38 -7.54 -28.12
CA ASP A 103 2.94 -8.86 -27.81
C ASP A 103 2.05 -9.63 -26.82
N GLU A 104 1.18 -8.94 -26.09
CA GLU A 104 0.22 -9.50 -25.12
C GLU A 104 -1.10 -9.97 -25.76
N GLU A 105 -1.29 -9.73 -27.05
CA GLU A 105 -2.52 -10.07 -27.75
C GLU A 105 -2.79 -11.58 -27.69
N GLY A 106 -3.97 -11.93 -27.18
CA GLY A 106 -4.42 -13.32 -27.03
C GLY A 106 -3.76 -14.10 -25.88
N LEU A 107 -2.91 -13.47 -25.07
CA LEU A 107 -2.32 -14.09 -23.89
C LEU A 107 -3.22 -13.95 -22.68
N GLY A 108 -3.40 -15.05 -21.96
CA GLY A 108 -4.21 -15.03 -20.75
C GLY A 108 -4.15 -16.31 -19.95
N ILE A 109 -5.00 -16.35 -18.95
CA ILE A 109 -5.17 -17.47 -18.03
C ILE A 109 -6.66 -17.72 -17.78
N LYS A 110 -7.03 -19.00 -17.69
CA LYS A 110 -8.30 -19.43 -17.11
C LYS A 110 -8.02 -19.90 -15.69
N VAL A 111 -8.83 -19.46 -14.74
CA VAL A 111 -8.82 -19.92 -13.36
C VAL A 111 -10.20 -20.42 -12.98
N TRP A 112 -10.28 -21.57 -12.33
CA TRP A 112 -11.57 -22.12 -11.91
C TRP A 112 -11.46 -23.01 -10.68
N ALA A 113 -12.58 -23.18 -9.99
CA ALA A 113 -12.80 -24.20 -8.97
C ALA A 113 -14.30 -24.50 -8.90
N THR A 114 -14.66 -25.67 -8.34
CA THR A 114 -16.06 -26.06 -8.16
C THR A 114 -16.51 -25.74 -6.75
N ILE A 115 -17.55 -24.92 -6.59
CA ILE A 115 -18.09 -24.57 -5.28
C ILE A 115 -18.80 -25.80 -4.66
N LYS A 116 -18.70 -25.96 -3.34
CA LYS A 116 -19.43 -27.01 -2.61
C LYS A 116 -20.94 -26.82 -2.82
N GLY A 117 -21.59 -27.88 -3.29
CA GLY A 117 -23.01 -27.85 -3.65
C GLY A 117 -23.29 -27.51 -5.12
N GLU A 118 -22.29 -27.10 -5.90
CA GLU A 118 -22.43 -26.88 -7.35
C GLU A 118 -21.83 -28.03 -8.14
N ASP A 119 -22.42 -28.38 -9.28
CA ASP A 119 -21.91 -29.45 -10.16
C ASP A 119 -20.96 -28.91 -11.23
N GLU A 120 -21.15 -27.66 -11.65
CA GLU A 120 -20.32 -27.01 -12.66
C GLU A 120 -19.26 -26.10 -12.00
N PRO A 121 -18.02 -26.07 -12.54
CA PRO A 121 -16.98 -25.18 -12.04
C PRO A 121 -17.28 -23.72 -12.36
N ARG A 122 -16.94 -22.82 -11.45
CA ARG A 122 -16.93 -21.38 -11.71
C ARG A 122 -15.60 -21.01 -12.34
N MET A 123 -15.63 -20.49 -13.55
CA MET A 123 -14.45 -20.07 -14.30
C MET A 123 -14.35 -18.55 -14.39
N LEU A 124 -13.12 -18.04 -14.39
CA LEU A 124 -12.77 -16.69 -14.80
C LEU A 124 -11.66 -16.77 -15.84
N GLU A 125 -11.85 -16.08 -16.96
CA GLU A 125 -10.79 -15.85 -17.95
C GLU A 125 -10.22 -14.44 -17.76
N LEU A 126 -8.89 -14.33 -17.76
CA LEU A 126 -8.18 -13.07 -17.58
C LEU A 126 -7.06 -12.95 -18.62
N PHE A 127 -7.11 -11.91 -19.44
CA PHE A 127 -6.04 -11.60 -20.37
C PHE A 127 -4.90 -10.82 -19.69
N LEU A 128 -3.67 -11.04 -20.14
CA LEU A 128 -2.49 -10.32 -19.65
C LEU A 128 -2.64 -8.80 -19.84
N ALA A 129 -3.20 -8.39 -20.98
CA ALA A 129 -3.49 -6.98 -21.27
C ALA A 129 -4.48 -6.32 -20.29
N GLN A 130 -5.28 -7.10 -19.54
CA GLN A 130 -6.18 -6.59 -18.49
C GLN A 130 -5.48 -6.39 -17.13
N ALA A 131 -4.23 -6.83 -16.98
CA ALA A 131 -3.40 -6.58 -15.81
C ALA A 131 -2.73 -5.20 -15.95
N ARG A 132 -3.47 -4.14 -15.63
CA ARG A 132 -2.99 -2.74 -15.78
C ARG A 132 -1.86 -2.38 -14.82
N THR A 133 -2.03 -2.71 -13.53
CA THR A 133 -1.06 -2.39 -12.48
C THR A 133 0.01 -3.48 -12.39
N ARG A 134 1.29 -3.11 -12.56
CA ARG A 134 2.42 -4.05 -12.65
C ARG A 134 3.67 -3.58 -11.90
N ASN A 135 3.48 -3.25 -10.62
CA ASN A 135 4.51 -2.56 -9.83
C ASN A 135 5.61 -3.48 -9.28
N SER A 136 5.50 -4.78 -9.53
CA SER A 136 6.53 -5.77 -9.16
C SER A 136 7.45 -6.07 -10.34
N THR A 137 8.76 -6.12 -10.08
CA THR A 137 9.76 -6.59 -11.08
C THR A 137 9.49 -8.03 -11.51
N LEU A 138 8.77 -8.80 -10.68
CA LEU A 138 8.35 -10.15 -11.02
C LEU A 138 7.41 -10.21 -12.23
N TRP A 139 6.76 -9.11 -12.63
CA TRP A 139 6.04 -9.08 -13.89
C TRP A 139 6.96 -9.29 -15.09
N ALA A 140 8.25 -8.94 -14.99
CA ALA A 140 9.26 -9.21 -16.02
C ALA A 140 9.84 -10.62 -15.90
N ASP A 141 10.10 -11.08 -14.67
CA ASP A 141 10.75 -12.38 -14.40
C ASP A 141 9.80 -13.57 -14.53
N ASP A 142 8.60 -13.47 -13.97
CA ASP A 142 7.57 -14.52 -13.99
C ASP A 142 6.16 -13.92 -14.20
N PRO A 143 5.84 -13.46 -15.43
CA PRO A 143 4.53 -12.89 -15.75
C PRO A 143 3.38 -13.90 -15.59
N ARG A 144 3.65 -15.21 -15.72
CA ARG A 144 2.62 -16.25 -15.58
C ARG A 144 2.14 -16.38 -14.15
N GLN A 145 3.09 -16.41 -13.21
CA GLN A 145 2.78 -16.48 -11.78
C GLN A 145 2.05 -15.21 -11.33
N GLN A 146 2.52 -14.03 -11.75
CA GLN A 146 1.86 -12.76 -11.42
C GLN A 146 0.41 -12.71 -11.94
N LEU A 147 0.18 -13.13 -13.18
CA LEU A 147 -1.17 -13.19 -13.74
C LEU A 147 -2.07 -14.19 -13.01
N ALA A 148 -1.53 -15.35 -12.59
CA ALA A 148 -2.27 -16.33 -11.80
C ALA A 148 -2.70 -15.80 -10.43
N TYR A 149 -1.83 -15.03 -9.75
CA TYR A 149 -2.18 -14.36 -8.50
C TYR A 149 -3.26 -13.31 -8.68
N LEU A 150 -3.17 -12.50 -9.74
CA LEU A 150 -4.22 -11.53 -10.06
C LEU A 150 -5.55 -12.22 -10.38
N ALA A 151 -5.52 -13.30 -11.17
CA ALA A 151 -6.70 -14.08 -11.53
C ALA A 151 -7.35 -14.72 -10.30
N THR A 152 -6.55 -15.31 -9.41
CA THR A 152 -7.00 -15.90 -8.14
C THR A 152 -7.74 -14.88 -7.29
N LYS A 153 -7.17 -13.68 -7.13
CA LYS A 153 -7.80 -12.59 -6.40
C LYS A 153 -9.13 -12.18 -7.06
N ARG A 154 -9.15 -11.95 -8.37
CA ARG A 154 -10.38 -11.54 -9.09
C ARG A 154 -11.47 -12.61 -9.04
N TRP A 155 -11.09 -13.88 -9.14
CA TRP A 155 -12.01 -15.02 -9.02
C TRP A 155 -12.63 -15.06 -7.64
N ALA A 156 -11.82 -14.95 -6.58
CA ALA A 156 -12.31 -14.95 -5.21
C ALA A 156 -13.16 -13.72 -4.89
N ARG A 157 -12.81 -12.53 -5.39
CA ARG A 157 -13.68 -11.34 -5.28
C ARG A 157 -15.06 -11.54 -5.88
N LEU A 158 -15.17 -12.33 -6.95
CA LEU A 158 -16.43 -12.59 -7.64
C LEU A 158 -17.25 -13.70 -6.97
N TYR A 159 -16.60 -14.80 -6.56
CA TYR A 159 -17.29 -16.02 -6.15
C TYR A 159 -17.18 -16.35 -4.65
N CYS A 160 -16.18 -15.81 -3.95
CA CYS A 160 -15.96 -16.01 -2.50
C CYS A 160 -15.55 -14.69 -1.82
N PRO A 161 -16.31 -13.60 -1.97
CA PRO A 161 -15.90 -12.27 -1.48
C PRO A 161 -15.73 -12.22 0.05
N ASP A 162 -16.47 -13.05 0.76
CA ASP A 162 -16.45 -13.27 2.21
C ASP A 162 -15.13 -13.88 2.72
N VAL A 163 -14.32 -14.48 1.84
CA VAL A 163 -13.00 -15.00 2.22
C VAL A 163 -11.97 -13.87 2.32
N ILE A 164 -12.09 -12.84 1.47
CA ILE A 164 -11.14 -11.72 1.40
C ILE A 164 -11.63 -10.49 2.17
N MET A 165 -12.93 -10.30 2.40
CA MET A 165 -13.51 -9.29 3.31
C MET A 165 -12.88 -7.89 3.20
N GLY A 166 -12.73 -7.38 1.98
CA GLY A 166 -12.20 -6.02 1.77
C GLY A 166 -10.68 -5.87 1.94
N VAL A 167 -9.93 -6.94 2.20
CA VAL A 167 -8.46 -6.92 2.24
C VAL A 167 -7.88 -6.50 0.88
N TYR A 168 -6.92 -5.57 0.89
CA TYR A 168 -6.28 -5.04 -0.32
C TYR A 168 -4.92 -5.68 -0.58
N THR A 169 -4.59 -5.89 -1.85
CA THR A 169 -3.23 -6.24 -2.30
C THR A 169 -2.49 -4.99 -2.80
N PRO A 170 -1.14 -4.98 -2.94
CA PRO A 170 -0.40 -3.75 -3.23
C PRO A 170 -0.84 -3.05 -4.51
N ASP A 171 -1.22 -3.83 -5.51
CA ASP A 171 -1.70 -3.36 -6.81
C ASP A 171 -3.10 -2.71 -6.77
N GLU A 172 -3.84 -2.82 -5.66
CA GLU A 172 -5.19 -2.24 -5.51
C GLU A 172 -5.19 -0.84 -4.88
N PHE A 173 -4.05 -0.35 -4.41
CA PHE A 173 -3.96 0.98 -3.79
C PHE A 173 -3.80 2.12 -4.81
N GLU A 174 -3.49 1.82 -6.08
CA GLU A 174 -3.34 2.83 -7.11
C GLU A 174 -4.69 3.20 -7.76
N GLY A 175 -4.98 4.50 -7.75
CA GLY A 175 -6.23 5.07 -8.24
C GLY A 175 -7.26 5.22 -7.14
N GLU A 176 -6.96 6.07 -6.13
CA GLU A 176 -7.92 6.49 -5.11
C GLU A 176 -9.31 6.63 -5.72
N ARG A 177 -10.22 5.72 -5.36
CA ARG A 177 -11.63 5.96 -5.60
C ARG A 177 -11.95 7.17 -4.74
N VAL A 178 -12.10 8.34 -5.36
CA VAL A 178 -12.73 9.48 -4.71
C VAL A 178 -14.09 8.98 -4.25
N GLU A 179 -14.20 8.70 -2.95
CA GLU A 179 -15.42 8.20 -2.35
C GLU A 179 -16.51 9.25 -2.62
N ARG A 180 -17.49 8.89 -3.44
CA ARG A 180 -18.62 9.76 -3.70
C ARG A 180 -19.46 9.77 -2.44
N ASP A 181 -19.58 10.94 -1.80
CA ASP A 181 -20.55 11.13 -0.73
C ASP A 181 -21.96 10.81 -1.26
N VAL A 182 -22.54 9.73 -0.73
CA VAL A 182 -23.91 9.26 -1.04
C VAL A 182 -24.88 9.60 0.07
N THR A 183 -24.47 10.42 1.06
CA THR A 183 -25.35 10.88 2.12
C THR A 183 -26.48 11.71 1.50
N PRO A 184 -27.76 11.29 1.63
CA PRO A 184 -28.87 12.11 1.17
C PRO A 184 -28.82 13.46 1.88
N PRO A 185 -28.99 14.60 1.18
CA PRO A 185 -29.03 15.89 1.85
C PRO A 185 -30.16 15.88 2.88
N SER A 186 -29.83 16.07 4.15
CA SER A 186 -30.82 16.08 5.22
C SER A 186 -31.77 17.24 5.00
N SER A 187 -33.06 16.95 4.79
CA SER A 187 -34.13 17.94 4.87
C SER A 187 -34.38 18.30 6.33
N GLY A 188 -33.55 19.18 6.89
CA GLY A 188 -33.65 19.54 8.31
C GLY A 188 -32.97 20.87 8.68
N SER A 189 -33.80 21.90 8.87
CA SER A 189 -33.58 23.19 9.55
C SER A 189 -32.37 24.05 9.13
N ARG A 190 -32.67 25.17 8.46
CA ARG A 190 -31.76 26.29 8.12
C ARG A 190 -30.96 26.88 9.30
N ALA A 191 -31.35 26.58 10.54
CA ALA A 191 -30.68 27.09 11.74
C ALA A 191 -29.32 26.41 12.03
N LEU A 192 -29.15 25.13 11.65
CA LEU A 192 -27.90 24.39 11.86
C LEU A 192 -26.84 24.70 10.79
N ASP A 193 -27.27 25.00 9.56
CA ASP A 193 -26.37 25.43 8.48
C ASP A 193 -25.71 26.78 8.79
N ALA A 194 -26.44 27.73 9.39
CA ALA A 194 -25.92 29.05 9.72
C ALA A 194 -24.78 29.02 10.76
N MET A 195 -24.76 28.03 11.66
CA MET A 195 -23.68 27.84 12.63
C MET A 195 -22.43 27.16 12.02
N ARG A 196 -22.59 26.40 10.93
CA ARG A 196 -21.48 25.74 10.23
C ARG A 196 -20.67 26.70 9.36
N SER A 197 -21.29 27.78 8.89
CA SER A 197 -20.70 28.78 7.99
C SER A 197 -19.73 29.77 8.66
N GLN A 198 -19.55 29.73 9.99
CA GLN A 198 -18.68 30.66 10.73
C GLN A 198 -17.32 30.08 11.16
N ARG A 199 -16.93 28.91 10.65
CA ARG A 199 -15.51 28.51 10.75
C ARG A 199 -14.74 29.18 9.62
N PRO A 200 -13.65 29.92 9.90
CA PRO A 200 -12.80 30.45 8.84
C PRO A 200 -12.25 29.29 8.02
N ALA A 201 -12.54 29.31 6.72
CA ALA A 201 -11.96 28.40 5.75
C ALA A 201 -10.47 28.72 5.64
N ILE A 202 -9.62 27.77 5.99
CA ILE A 202 -8.24 27.76 5.52
C ILE A 202 -8.35 27.30 4.06
N GLU A 203 -8.15 28.22 3.13
CA GLU A 203 -7.99 27.88 1.71
C GLU A 203 -6.70 27.07 1.56
N ALA A 204 -6.85 25.76 1.36
CA ALA A 204 -5.75 24.93 0.89
C ALA A 204 -5.61 25.15 -0.62
N GLU A 205 -4.47 25.70 -1.04
CA GLU A 205 -4.09 25.75 -2.45
C GLU A 205 -3.97 24.33 -3.05
N PRO A 206 -4.21 24.17 -4.37
CA PRO A 206 -4.20 22.86 -5.01
C PRO A 206 -2.78 22.30 -5.11
N HIS A 207 -2.48 21.22 -4.38
CA HIS A 207 -1.27 20.45 -4.60
C HIS A 207 -1.36 19.62 -5.88
N GLN A 208 -0.41 19.85 -6.79
CA GLN A 208 -0.15 19.02 -7.97
C GLN A 208 0.25 17.59 -7.55
N PRO A 209 -0.12 16.55 -8.32
CA PRO A 209 0.17 15.17 -7.98
C PRO A 209 1.69 14.93 -8.02
N ALA A 210 2.26 14.64 -6.85
CA ALA A 210 3.65 14.24 -6.73
C ALA A 210 3.83 12.76 -7.13
N ASP A 211 4.78 12.56 -8.03
CA ASP A 211 5.30 11.31 -8.56
C ASP A 211 5.81 10.40 -7.40
N THR A 212 5.09 9.31 -7.08
CA THR A 212 5.51 8.37 -6.03
C THR A 212 6.41 7.27 -6.61
N GLY A 213 7.63 7.65 -6.97
CA GLY A 213 8.77 6.76 -6.98
C GLY A 213 9.24 6.50 -5.54
N GLY A 214 9.71 5.28 -5.26
CA GLY A 214 10.08 4.84 -3.91
C GLY A 214 11.01 5.80 -3.18
N HIS A 215 10.53 6.38 -2.08
CA HIS A 215 11.34 7.07 -1.10
C HIS A 215 10.84 6.67 0.29
N ALA A 216 11.76 6.56 1.25
CA ALA A 216 11.41 6.56 2.67
C ALA A 216 10.38 7.69 2.92
N ASN A 217 9.46 7.49 3.86
CA ASN A 217 8.41 8.47 4.18
C ASN A 217 9.04 9.75 4.76
N HIS A 218 9.59 10.60 3.90
CA HIS A 218 10.32 11.80 4.31
C HIS A 218 9.36 12.83 4.91
N ALA A 219 8.11 12.88 4.43
CA ALA A 219 7.09 13.78 4.96
C ALA A 219 6.72 13.44 6.42
N GLY A 220 6.58 12.15 6.75
CA GLY A 220 6.32 11.71 8.12
C GLY A 220 7.49 12.00 9.06
N ALA A 221 8.70 11.61 8.67
CA ALA A 221 9.90 11.88 9.47
C ALA A 221 10.17 13.38 9.64
N TYR A 222 9.85 14.20 8.62
CA TYR A 222 9.93 15.66 8.70
C TYR A 222 8.95 16.21 9.75
N ALA A 223 7.68 15.77 9.72
CA ALA A 223 6.67 16.20 10.68
C ALA A 223 7.04 15.83 12.12
N ASP A 224 7.59 14.63 12.34
CA ASP A 224 8.05 14.19 13.66
C ASP A 224 9.21 15.06 14.17
N HIS A 225 10.17 15.38 13.30
CA HIS A 225 11.29 16.25 13.64
C HIS A 225 10.86 17.68 13.96
N LEU A 226 9.90 18.25 13.21
CA LEU A 226 9.35 19.57 13.51
C LEU A 226 8.58 19.58 14.83
N SER A 227 7.77 18.55 15.09
CA SER A 227 7.03 18.43 16.36
C SER A 227 7.97 18.31 17.57
N ALA A 228 9.09 17.60 17.43
CA ALA A 228 10.11 17.50 18.49
C ALA A 228 10.78 18.85 18.79
N ILE A 229 11.03 19.68 17.76
CA ILE A 229 11.57 21.03 17.92
C ILE A 229 10.54 21.95 18.61
N ASP A 230 9.29 21.95 18.13
CA ASP A 230 8.23 22.81 18.67
C ASP A 230 7.88 22.48 20.13
N SER A 231 7.91 21.19 20.48
CA SER A 231 7.63 20.71 21.84
C SER A 231 8.81 20.85 22.81
N ALA A 232 9.99 21.29 22.36
CA ALA A 232 11.14 21.41 23.24
C ALA A 232 10.89 22.46 24.34
N ASP A 233 11.08 22.08 25.60
CA ASP A 233 10.75 22.89 26.79
C ASP A 233 11.96 23.58 27.43
N ASN A 234 13.17 23.25 26.98
CA ASN A 234 14.41 23.84 27.47
C ASN A 234 15.49 23.89 26.37
N MET A 235 16.50 24.74 26.57
CA MET A 235 17.55 24.99 25.58
C MET A 235 18.47 23.80 25.29
N ASP A 236 18.69 22.91 26.26
CA ASP A 236 19.56 21.75 26.08
C ASP A 236 18.86 20.69 25.22
N TYR A 237 17.58 20.42 25.50
CA TYR A 237 16.75 19.53 24.69
C TYR A 237 16.50 20.08 23.29
N LEU A 238 16.27 21.41 23.15
CA LEU A 238 16.11 22.06 21.84
C LEU A 238 17.34 21.84 20.95
N ARG A 239 18.56 21.94 21.50
CA ARG A 239 19.80 21.71 20.74
C ARG A 239 19.95 20.26 20.30
N GLU A 240 19.55 19.32 21.15
CA GLU A 240 19.60 17.88 20.86
C GLU A 240 18.65 17.50 19.71
N VAL A 241 17.38 17.90 19.82
CA VAL A 241 16.38 17.59 18.79
C VAL A 241 16.67 18.31 17.47
N PHE A 242 17.21 19.53 17.52
CA PHE A 242 17.67 20.25 16.34
C PHE A 242 18.83 19.54 15.65
N ALA A 243 19.84 19.08 16.38
CA ALA A 243 20.98 18.36 15.79
C ALA A 243 20.52 17.06 15.10
N SER A 244 19.56 16.35 15.70
CA SER A 244 18.97 15.16 15.08
C SER A 244 18.17 15.51 13.81
N ALA A 245 17.32 16.53 13.87
CA ALA A 245 16.51 16.98 12.74
C ALA A 245 17.37 17.51 11.58
N TRP A 246 18.43 18.25 11.89
CA TRP A 246 19.36 18.80 10.90
C TRP A 246 20.12 17.72 10.14
N LYS A 247 20.66 16.73 10.86
CA LYS A 247 21.37 15.60 10.26
C LYS A 247 20.44 14.77 9.36
N TRP A 248 19.20 14.60 9.77
CA TRP A 248 18.19 13.93 8.95
C TRP A 248 17.85 14.74 7.69
N ALA A 249 17.62 16.06 7.83
CA ALA A 249 17.32 16.96 6.71
C ALA A 249 18.49 17.06 5.70
N GLU A 250 19.74 16.94 6.15
CA GLU A 250 20.89 16.82 5.26
C GLU A 250 20.90 15.50 4.48
N SER A 251 20.53 14.40 5.14
CA SER A 251 20.50 13.06 4.52
C SER A 251 19.34 12.86 3.54
N SER A 252 18.27 13.67 3.63
CA SER A 252 17.10 13.58 2.75
C SER A 252 17.34 14.15 1.36
N GLY A 253 18.33 15.03 1.19
CA GLY A 253 18.60 15.72 -0.07
C GLY A 253 17.54 16.75 -0.49
N ILE A 254 16.55 17.06 0.37
CA ILE A 254 15.46 18.00 0.09
C ILE A 254 15.76 19.32 0.82
N GLU A 255 15.99 20.38 0.06
CA GLU A 255 16.46 21.68 0.60
C GLU A 255 15.39 22.37 1.46
N ASP A 256 14.11 22.25 1.09
CA ASP A 256 12.99 22.85 1.83
C ASP A 256 12.90 22.35 3.28
N TYR A 257 13.31 21.10 3.55
CA TYR A 257 13.32 20.55 4.90
C TYR A 257 14.41 21.15 5.78
N LYS A 258 15.57 21.50 5.21
CA LYS A 258 16.61 22.20 5.96
C LYS A 258 16.15 23.61 6.31
N ILE A 259 15.47 24.29 5.39
CA ILE A 259 14.93 25.63 5.60
C ILE A 259 13.93 25.59 6.76
N GLY A 260 12.91 24.73 6.71
CA GLY A 260 11.89 24.68 7.76
C GLY A 260 12.40 24.21 9.13
N VAL A 261 13.34 23.25 9.19
CA VAL A 261 14.00 22.87 10.47
C VAL A 261 14.77 24.05 11.07
N LYS A 262 15.43 24.86 10.25
CA LYS A 262 16.19 26.04 10.71
C LYS A 262 15.27 27.13 11.24
N GLU A 263 14.21 27.44 10.49
CA GLU A 263 13.26 28.49 10.83
C GLU A 263 12.56 28.19 12.17
N LEU A 264 12.05 26.96 12.32
CA LEU A 264 11.36 26.54 13.54
C LEU A 264 12.30 26.51 14.76
N TYR A 265 13.56 26.12 14.57
CA TYR A 265 14.56 26.17 15.65
C TYR A 265 14.83 27.60 16.12
N GLU A 266 15.01 28.57 15.22
CA GLU A 266 15.25 29.95 15.62
C GLU A 266 14.00 30.58 16.27
N GLU A 267 12.80 30.23 15.80
CA GLU A 267 11.54 30.66 16.43
C GLU A 267 11.40 30.10 17.85
N ARG A 268 11.61 28.80 18.02
CA ARG A 268 11.49 28.16 19.33
C ARG A 268 12.58 28.63 20.29
N LYS A 269 13.81 28.78 19.82
CA LYS A 269 14.94 29.34 20.59
C LYS A 269 14.65 30.75 21.09
N LYS A 270 13.99 31.58 20.28
CA LYS A 270 13.55 32.91 20.70
C LYS A 270 12.48 32.82 21.79
N SER A 271 11.50 31.93 21.64
CA SER A 271 10.44 31.73 22.65
C SER A 271 10.93 31.20 24.00
N LEU A 272 12.05 30.45 24.02
CA LEU A 272 12.67 29.94 25.24
C LEU A 272 13.68 30.90 25.87
N ALA A 273 13.99 32.01 25.18
CA ALA A 273 14.88 33.06 25.66
C ALA A 273 14.14 34.27 26.24
N GLU A 274 12.81 34.34 26.04
CA GLU A 274 11.88 35.30 26.67
C GLU A 274 11.34 34.75 27.99
#